data_AF-A0A5N7JSE4-F1
#
_entry.id   AF-A0A5N7JSE4-F1
#
_cell.length_a   1.000
_cell.length_b   1.000
_cell.length_c   1.000
_cell.angle_alpha   90.00
_cell.angle_beta   90.00
_cell.angle_gamma   90.00
#
_symmetry.space_group_name_H-M   'P 1'
#
loop_
_entity.id
_entity.type
_entity.pdbx_description
1 polymer ?
#
loop_
_entity_poly.entity_id
_entity_poly.type
_entity_poly.pdbx_seq_one_letter_code
_entity_poly.pdbx_strand_id
1 'polypeptide(L)'
;MKVSRIIPIFLIFSIGGAVAGIPELGAVSQVATGRIGDNFVRYVKTFNDSCLVVQVLSAENNWAVLSTSNVCSFEDKNFDFDFSNVSFDDISVKDDGIHFVLSLTPLRPTGEQRRNCVIPIASASIKKLSCSEADR
;
A
#
# COMPACT_ATOMS: atom_id res chain seq x y z
N MET A 1 -71.05 -13.40 -24.51
CA MET A 1 -69.60 -13.42 -24.78
C MET A 1 -68.93 -12.36 -23.90
N LYS A 2 -68.14 -12.76 -22.89
CA LYS A 2 -67.42 -11.85 -21.98
C LYS A 2 -66.00 -11.69 -22.50
N VAL A 3 -65.66 -10.48 -22.97
CA VAL A 3 -64.29 -10.14 -23.40
C VAL A 3 -63.50 -9.75 -22.16
N SER A 4 -62.56 -10.61 -21.75
CA SER A 4 -61.65 -10.35 -20.64
C SER A 4 -60.59 -9.33 -21.09
N ARG A 5 -60.49 -8.21 -20.37
CA ARG A 5 -59.47 -7.17 -20.59
C ARG A 5 -58.17 -7.60 -19.92
N ILE A 6 -57.17 -7.97 -20.72
CA ILE A 6 -55.81 -8.22 -20.26
C ILE A 6 -55.06 -6.88 -20.28
N ILE A 7 -54.63 -6.40 -19.12
CA ILE A 7 -53.80 -5.20 -18.97
C ILE A 7 -52.33 -5.65 -19.02
N PRO A 8 -51.49 -5.14 -19.94
CA PRO A 8 -50.08 -5.50 -19.98
C PRO A 8 -49.34 -4.68 -18.90
N ILE A 9 -48.79 -5.38 -17.91
CA ILE A 9 -47.88 -4.80 -16.93
C ILE A 9 -46.50 -4.69 -17.59
N PHE A 10 -46.09 -3.47 -17.92
CA PHE A 10 -44.73 -3.17 -18.37
C PHE A 10 -43.80 -3.16 -17.13
N LEU A 11 -43.08 -4.26 -16.91
CA LEU A 11 -41.99 -4.34 -15.95
C LEU A 11 -40.77 -3.58 -16.51
N ILE A 12 -40.57 -2.36 -16.03
CA ILE A 12 -39.36 -1.57 -16.32
C ILE A 12 -38.23 -2.16 -15.47
N PHE A 13 -37.41 -3.03 -16.06
CA PHE A 13 -36.15 -3.47 -15.47
C PHE A 13 -35.16 -2.30 -15.54
N SER A 14 -34.98 -1.57 -14.45
CA SER A 14 -33.87 -0.63 -14.31
C SER A 14 -32.57 -1.43 -14.21
N ILE A 15 -31.83 -1.51 -15.32
CA ILE A 15 -30.48 -2.06 -15.33
C ILE A 15 -29.58 -1.02 -14.64
N GLY A 16 -29.48 -1.10 -13.31
CA GLY A 16 -28.48 -0.39 -12.54
C GLY A 16 -27.12 -1.00 -12.84
N GLY A 17 -26.45 -0.50 -13.89
CA GLY A 17 -25.05 -0.82 -14.13
C GLY A 17 -24.22 -0.27 -12.99
N ALA A 18 -23.92 -1.09 -11.99
CA ALA A 18 -22.86 -0.79 -11.05
C ALA A 18 -21.55 -0.80 -11.85
N VAL A 19 -21.09 0.39 -12.25
CA VAL A 19 -19.72 0.54 -12.75
C VAL A 19 -18.83 0.35 -11.54
N ALA A 20 -18.30 -0.86 -11.38
CA ALA A 20 -17.16 -1.08 -10.51
C ALA A 20 -16.02 -0.24 -11.07
N GLY A 21 -15.73 0.91 -10.46
CA GLY A 21 -14.55 1.68 -10.76
C GLY A 21 -13.35 0.77 -10.52
N ILE A 22 -12.70 0.33 -11.60
CA ILE A 22 -11.42 -0.36 -11.50
C ILE A 22 -10.49 0.64 -10.80
N PRO A 23 -9.98 0.35 -9.60
CA PRO A 23 -9.05 1.26 -8.94
C PRO A 23 -7.87 1.45 -9.89
N GLU A 24 -7.55 2.70 -10.22
CA GLU A 24 -6.36 3.03 -11.00
C GLU A 24 -5.14 2.79 -10.10
N LEU A 25 -4.81 1.51 -9.93
CA LEU A 25 -3.56 1.08 -9.36
C LEU A 25 -2.52 1.38 -10.46
N GLY A 26 -1.92 2.57 -10.44
CA GLY A 26 -0.76 2.87 -11.28
C GLY A 26 0.21 1.70 -11.23
N ALA A 27 0.90 1.37 -12.34
CA ALA A 27 1.54 0.07 -12.56
C ALA A 27 2.25 -0.48 -11.30
N VAL A 28 1.54 -1.35 -10.55
CA VAL A 28 2.01 -1.92 -9.29
C VAL A 28 3.13 -2.90 -9.62
N SER A 29 4.28 -2.70 -9.01
CA SER A 29 5.46 -3.56 -9.18
C SER A 29 5.51 -4.65 -8.11
N GLN A 30 5.00 -4.35 -6.91
CA GLN A 30 4.90 -5.31 -5.82
C GLN A 30 3.75 -4.95 -4.88
N VAL A 31 3.02 -5.96 -4.43
CA VAL A 31 2.07 -5.85 -3.34
C VAL A 31 2.13 -7.10 -2.49
N ALA A 32 2.08 -6.95 -1.17
CA ALA A 32 1.83 -8.06 -0.27
C ALA A 32 1.05 -7.61 0.96
N THR A 33 0.52 -8.59 1.68
CA THR A 33 -0.28 -8.40 2.89
C THR A 33 0.27 -9.25 4.02
N GLY A 34 0.00 -8.84 5.25
CA GLY A 34 0.27 -9.61 6.45
C GLY A 34 -0.70 -9.19 7.57
N ARG A 35 -0.57 -9.83 8.73
CA ARG A 35 -1.41 -9.55 9.90
C ARG A 35 -0.55 -9.09 11.06
N ILE A 36 -1.01 -8.06 11.78
CA ILE A 36 -0.39 -7.56 13.00
C ILE A 36 -1.50 -7.38 14.04
N GLY A 37 -1.52 -8.25 15.06
CA GLY A 37 -2.65 -8.36 15.97
C GLY A 37 -3.95 -8.65 15.20
N ASP A 38 -4.96 -7.80 15.35
CA ASP A 38 -6.23 -7.93 14.65
C ASP A 38 -6.31 -7.18 13.32
N ASN A 39 -5.31 -6.37 13.00
CA ASN A 39 -5.30 -5.58 11.79
C ASN A 39 -4.56 -6.28 10.66
N PHE A 40 -5.01 -6.02 9.44
CA PHE A 40 -4.29 -6.38 8.24
C PHE A 40 -3.38 -5.24 7.84
N VAL A 41 -2.21 -5.56 7.35
CA VAL A 41 -1.25 -4.59 6.83
C VAL A 41 -0.97 -4.95 5.39
N ARG A 42 -0.95 -3.97 4.50
CA ARG A 42 -0.46 -4.12 3.14
C ARG A 42 0.61 -3.10 2.83
N TYR A 43 1.56 -3.49 2.01
CA TYR A 43 2.47 -2.56 1.37
C TYR A 43 2.35 -2.65 -0.15
N VAL A 44 2.59 -1.52 -0.82
CA VAL A 44 2.50 -1.38 -2.27
C VAL A 44 3.73 -0.64 -2.77
N LYS A 45 4.36 -1.17 -3.81
CA LYS A 45 5.36 -0.50 -4.65
C LYS A 45 4.77 -0.34 -6.05
N THR A 46 5.11 0.76 -6.71
CA THR A 46 4.78 0.97 -8.12
C THR A 46 6.07 1.11 -8.94
N PHE A 47 5.99 1.02 -10.26
CA PHE A 47 7.17 1.17 -11.11
C PHE A 47 7.67 2.62 -11.24
N ASN A 48 6.80 3.61 -11.03
CA ASN A 48 7.08 5.02 -11.31
C ASN A 48 7.14 5.89 -10.05
N ASP A 49 7.20 5.26 -8.87
CA ASP A 49 7.25 5.95 -7.59
C ASP A 49 8.35 5.31 -6.73
N SER A 50 9.27 6.16 -6.24
CA SER A 50 10.36 5.73 -5.36
C SER A 50 9.89 5.48 -3.92
N CYS A 51 8.62 5.75 -3.60
CA CYS A 51 8.05 5.59 -2.28
C CYS A 51 7.53 4.16 -2.02
N LEU A 52 7.59 3.74 -0.75
CA LEU A 52 6.86 2.58 -0.25
C LEU A 52 5.55 3.04 0.40
N VAL A 53 4.42 2.60 -0.14
CA VAL A 53 3.10 2.84 0.47
C VAL A 53 2.82 1.73 1.48
N VAL A 54 2.45 2.10 2.70
CA VAL A 54 2.05 1.19 3.78
C VAL A 54 0.66 1.54 4.26
N GLN A 55 -0.20 0.55 4.41
CA GLN A 55 -1.58 0.74 4.84
C GLN A 55 -1.99 -0.29 5.88
N VAL A 56 -2.73 0.18 6.88
CA VAL A 56 -3.42 -0.68 7.84
C VAL A 56 -4.89 -0.76 7.45
N LEU A 57 -5.43 -1.97 7.42
CA LEU A 57 -6.78 -2.30 6.96
C LEU A 57 -7.56 -3.00 8.09
N SER A 58 -8.85 -2.72 8.16
CA SER A 58 -9.78 -3.38 9.08
C SER A 58 -10.67 -4.36 8.33
N ALA A 59 -10.54 -5.65 8.62
CA ALA A 59 -11.44 -6.66 8.06
C ALA A 59 -12.89 -6.51 8.57
N GLU A 60 -13.07 -6.03 9.80
CA GLU A 60 -14.39 -5.78 10.42
C GLU A 60 -15.15 -4.65 9.73
N ASN A 61 -14.42 -3.66 9.18
CA ASN A 61 -15.00 -2.50 8.50
C ASN A 61 -14.88 -2.61 6.97
N ASN A 62 -15.23 -3.77 6.39
CA ASN A 62 -15.22 -4.00 4.93
C ASN A 62 -13.88 -3.67 4.26
N TRP A 63 -12.76 -4.04 4.88
CA TRP A 63 -11.40 -3.75 4.41
C TRP A 63 -11.08 -2.24 4.32
N ALA A 64 -11.75 -1.41 5.12
CA ALA A 64 -11.46 0.02 5.19
C ALA A 64 -9.99 0.28 5.54
N VAL A 65 -9.40 1.26 4.86
CA VAL A 65 -8.07 1.78 5.17
C VAL A 65 -8.16 2.62 6.45
N LEU A 66 -7.57 2.12 7.53
CA LEU A 66 -7.52 2.82 8.82
C LEU A 66 -6.41 3.86 8.86
N SER A 67 -5.27 3.57 8.23
CA SER A 67 -4.14 4.50 8.13
C SER A 67 -3.32 4.22 6.88
N THR A 68 -2.65 5.26 6.38
CA THR A 68 -1.73 5.20 5.25
C THR A 68 -0.46 5.98 5.60
N SER A 69 0.69 5.47 5.18
CA SER A 69 1.97 6.15 5.23
C SER A 69 2.70 5.95 3.91
N ASN A 70 3.30 7.01 3.39
CA ASN A 70 4.18 6.97 2.23
C ASN A 70 5.61 7.21 2.72
N VAL A 71 6.46 6.21 2.60
CA VAL A 71 7.88 6.34 2.94
C VAL A 71 8.62 6.78 1.68
N CYS A 72 8.86 8.08 1.60
CA CYS A 72 9.45 8.77 0.44
C CYS A 72 10.80 9.45 0.76
N SER A 73 11.25 9.34 2.00
CA SER A 73 12.46 10.00 2.47
C SER A 73 13.12 9.23 3.60
N PHE A 74 14.42 9.47 3.77
CA PHE A 74 15.23 8.95 4.87
C PHE A 74 16.27 10.02 5.25
N GLU A 75 16.43 10.29 6.54
CA GLU A 75 17.36 11.33 7.06
C GLU A 75 17.19 12.68 6.35
N ASP A 76 15.93 13.12 6.22
CA ASP A 76 15.53 14.39 5.57
C ASP A 76 15.89 14.50 4.07
N LYS A 77 16.34 13.40 3.44
CA LYS A 77 16.61 13.31 2.00
C LYS A 77 15.47 12.61 1.27
N ASN A 78 15.06 13.18 0.15
CA ASN A 78 13.97 12.69 -0.69
C ASN A 78 14.47 11.61 -1.67
N PHE A 79 13.70 10.52 -1.80
CA PHE A 79 14.08 9.39 -2.66
C PHE A 79 14.14 9.70 -4.15
N ASP A 80 13.37 10.68 -4.65
CA ASP A 80 13.32 11.03 -6.07
C ASP A 80 14.50 11.92 -6.51
N PHE A 81 15.07 12.72 -5.60
CA PHE A 81 16.02 13.78 -5.97
C PHE A 81 17.38 13.71 -5.29
N ASP A 82 17.48 13.09 -4.10
CA ASP A 82 18.72 13.09 -3.32
C ASP A 82 19.56 11.81 -3.45
N PHE A 83 19.05 10.82 -4.19
CA PHE A 83 19.69 9.53 -4.42
C PHE A 83 19.73 9.20 -5.92
N SER A 84 20.74 8.44 -6.34
CA SER A 84 20.81 7.90 -7.70
C SER A 84 19.99 6.62 -7.86
N ASN A 85 19.78 5.88 -6.76
CA ASN A 85 18.92 4.72 -6.70
C ASN A 85 18.43 4.50 -5.26
N VAL A 86 17.20 4.03 -5.12
CA VAL A 86 16.59 3.60 -3.85
C VAL A 86 15.86 2.28 -4.08
N SER A 87 16.06 1.30 -3.21
CA SER A 87 15.28 0.06 -3.20
C SER A 87 14.84 -0.35 -1.81
N PHE A 88 13.68 -1.00 -1.76
CA PHE A 88 13.16 -1.71 -0.60
C PHE A 88 13.25 -3.20 -0.92
N ASP A 89 14.18 -3.87 -0.27
CA ASP A 89 14.51 -5.28 -0.49
C ASP A 89 14.08 -6.13 0.70
N ASP A 90 13.84 -7.42 0.48
CA ASP A 90 13.51 -8.39 1.54
C ASP A 90 12.35 -7.98 2.46
N ILE A 91 11.33 -7.32 1.89
CA ILE A 91 10.18 -6.82 2.66
C ILE A 91 9.39 -7.98 3.27
N SER A 92 9.14 -7.91 4.57
CA SER A 92 8.36 -8.89 5.34
C SER A 92 7.49 -8.20 6.38
N VAL A 93 6.27 -8.71 6.58
CA VAL A 93 5.39 -8.27 7.69
C VAL A 93 5.64 -9.18 8.88
N LYS A 94 5.92 -8.58 10.05
CA LYS A 94 6.14 -9.26 11.33
C LYS A 94 5.25 -8.65 12.41
N ASP A 95 5.24 -9.27 13.59
CA ASP A 95 4.34 -8.91 14.70
C ASP A 95 4.48 -7.46 15.21
N ASP A 96 5.60 -6.80 14.94
CA ASP A 96 5.90 -5.42 15.37
C ASP A 96 5.91 -4.39 14.22
N GLY A 97 5.79 -4.82 12.96
CA GLY A 97 5.79 -3.90 11.82
C GLY A 97 6.21 -4.53 10.49
N ILE A 98 6.51 -3.66 9.53
CA ILE A 98 7.08 -4.07 8.23
C ILE A 98 8.59 -3.94 8.28
N HIS A 99 9.29 -5.06 8.10
CA HIS A 99 10.74 -5.17 8.08
C HIS A 99 11.24 -5.25 6.64
N PHE A 100 12.35 -4.58 6.33
CA PHE A 100 12.97 -4.61 5.01
C PHE A 100 14.42 -4.13 5.09
N VAL A 101 15.19 -4.36 4.02
CA VAL A 101 16.47 -3.71 3.80
C VAL A 101 16.25 -2.48 2.93
N LEU A 102 16.63 -1.31 3.43
CA LEU A 102 16.65 -0.07 2.65
C LEU A 102 18.03 0.03 1.99
N SER A 103 18.06 -0.03 0.66
CA SER A 103 19.26 0.23 -0.12
C SER A 103 19.24 1.64 -0.70
N LEU A 104 20.31 2.39 -0.47
CA LEU A 104 20.45 3.79 -0.86
C LEU A 104 21.76 3.96 -1.62
N THR A 105 21.69 4.34 -2.89
CA THR A 105 22.87 4.77 -3.66
C THR A 105 22.87 6.28 -3.72
N PRO A 106 23.83 6.97 -3.06
CA PRO A 106 23.90 8.43 -3.12
C PRO A 106 24.23 8.94 -4.53
N LEU A 107 23.93 10.21 -4.81
CA LEU A 107 24.32 10.85 -6.08
C LEU A 107 25.84 10.93 -6.27
N ARG A 108 26.59 11.05 -5.17
CA ARG A 108 28.05 10.99 -5.19
C ARG A 108 28.49 9.53 -5.07
N PRO A 109 29.55 9.10 -5.80
CA PRO A 109 29.99 7.71 -5.83
C PRO A 109 30.70 7.32 -4.53
N THR A 110 29.91 7.14 -3.48
CA THR A 110 30.36 6.75 -2.13
C THR A 110 30.03 5.29 -1.79
N GLY A 111 29.45 4.57 -2.75
CA GLY A 111 28.97 3.20 -2.58
C GLY A 111 27.49 3.13 -2.21
N GLU A 112 26.91 1.94 -2.39
CA GLU A 112 25.57 1.60 -1.90
C GLU A 112 25.59 1.50 -0.37
N GLN A 113 24.59 2.07 0.30
CA GLN A 113 24.39 1.97 1.73
C GLN A 113 23.16 1.10 2.00
N ARG A 114 23.33 0.01 2.75
CA ARG A 114 22.25 -0.91 3.11
C ARG A 114 21.96 -0.82 4.60
N ARG A 115 20.68 -0.72 4.95
CA ARG A 115 20.22 -0.58 6.34
C ARG A 115 19.06 -1.50 6.61
N ASN A 116 19.06 -2.18 7.76
CA ASN A 116 17.90 -2.94 8.22
C ASN A 116 16.88 -1.97 8.82
N CYS A 117 15.68 -1.96 8.27
CA CYS A 117 14.64 -1.01 8.64
C CYS A 117 13.36 -1.71 9.09
N VAL A 118 12.65 -1.03 9.99
CA VAL A 118 11.30 -1.37 10.41
C VAL A 118 10.42 -0.12 10.32
N ILE A 119 9.22 -0.30 9.78
CA ILE A 119 8.10 0.64 9.95
C ILE A 119 7.23 0.05 11.06
N PRO A 120 7.34 0.56 12.30
CA PRO A 120 6.60 -0.03 13.41
C PRO A 120 5.10 0.23 13.25
N ILE A 121 4.29 -0.79 13.55
CA ILE A 121 2.84 -0.70 13.49
C ILE A 121 2.28 -1.19 14.82
N ALA A 122 1.50 -0.32 15.49
CA ALA A 122 0.84 -0.65 16.74
C ALA A 122 -0.65 -0.31 16.64
N SER A 123 -1.49 -1.33 16.86
CA SER A 123 -2.93 -1.23 16.63
C SER A 123 -3.19 -0.74 15.20
N ALA A 124 -3.77 0.44 15.02
CA ALA A 124 -4.05 1.04 13.70
C ALA A 124 -3.04 2.12 13.27
N SER A 125 -2.00 2.37 14.08
CA SER A 125 -1.07 3.49 13.88
C SER A 125 0.24 3.02 13.27
N ILE A 126 0.58 3.61 12.13
CA ILE A 126 1.91 3.51 11.51
C ILE A 126 2.84 4.54 12.18
N LYS A 127 3.99 4.10 12.66
CA LYS A 127 4.99 4.95 13.32
C LYS A 127 6.11 5.36 12.36
N LYS A 128 6.97 6.27 12.82
CA LYS A 128 8.14 6.73 12.07
C LYS A 128 9.06 5.54 11.75
N LEU A 129 9.58 5.53 10.53
CA LEU A 129 10.62 4.62 10.07
C LEU A 129 11.80 4.61 11.05
N SER A 130 12.26 3.41 11.42
CA SER A 130 13.44 3.18 12.23
C SER A 130 14.40 2.27 11.46
N CYS A 131 15.65 2.67 11.31
CA CYS A 131 16.67 1.90 10.59
C CYS A 131 17.93 1.75 11.45
N SER A 132 18.66 0.66 11.23
CA SER A 132 19.99 0.43 11.80
C SER A 132 21.02 1.42 11.27
N GLU A 133 22.23 1.37 11.82
CA GLU A 133 23.38 1.94 11.13
C GLU A 133 23.64 1.21 9.80
N ALA A 134 24.35 1.87 8.87
CA ALA A 134 24.72 1.26 7.60
C ALA A 134 25.71 0.14 7.86
N ASP A 135 25.52 -0.98 7.18
CA ASP A 135 26.53 -2.03 7.15
C ASP A 135 27.81 -1.44 6.53
N ARG A 136 28.93 -1.53 7.25
CA ARG A 136 30.25 -1.03 6.83
C ARG A 136 31.06 -2.10 6.11
#